data_AF-A0A2K5R1S5-F1
#
_entry.id   AF-A0A2K5R1S5-F1
#
_cell.length_a   1.000
_cell.length_b   1.000
_cell.length_c   1.000
_cell.angle_alpha   90.00
_cell.angle_beta   90.00
_cell.angle_gamma   90.00
#
_symmetry.space_group_name_H-M   'P 1'
#
loop_
_entity.id
_entity.type
_entity.pdbx_description
1 polymer ?
#
loop_
_entity_poly.entity_id
_entity_poly.type
_entity_poly.pdbx_seq_one_letter_code
_entity_poly.pdbx_strand_id
1 'polypeptide(L)'
;QCGRKKQEEIGTKGIRYHLLSSVSLHFCSGDSEQKEMEKLVQGDQDKTEQLEHLKKENDHLFLSLTEQRKDQKKLEQTAQEMKQNETTAMKKQQELMDENFDLSRRLSENKMICNVLQREKERLEGENDLLQRENSRLLSYMGLDFNSLLYQVPTSDEGGAGQNLGLVYGNPYSGIQESSSPSSHSIKKCPICKADDICDHTLEQQQMNALRLNCLICGKTFPAREKQIFEDHVFCHSL
;
A
#
# COMPACT_ATOMS: atom_id res chain seq x y z
N GLN A 1 -8.79 65.92 -122.23
CA GLN A 1 -7.89 65.07 -121.40
C GLN A 1 -7.81 65.49 -119.91
N CYS A 2 -8.41 66.61 -119.48
CA CYS A 2 -8.25 67.13 -118.10
C CYS A 2 -9.16 66.46 -117.03
N GLY A 3 -10.35 65.97 -117.39
CA GLY A 3 -11.30 65.38 -116.42
C GLY A 3 -10.95 63.98 -115.89
N ARG A 4 -10.23 63.16 -116.67
CA ARG A 4 -9.88 61.78 -116.27
C ARG A 4 -8.83 61.73 -115.15
N LYS A 5 -7.83 62.61 -115.17
CA LYS A 5 -6.79 62.68 -114.13
C LYS A 5 -7.36 63.08 -112.76
N LYS A 6 -8.40 63.95 -112.73
CA LYS A 6 -9.02 64.41 -111.49
C LYS A 6 -9.90 63.34 -110.83
N GLN A 7 -10.61 62.53 -111.62
CA GLN A 7 -11.39 61.38 -111.12
C GLN A 7 -10.48 60.25 -110.59
N GLU A 8 -9.34 60.01 -111.24
CA GLU A 8 -8.36 59.00 -110.83
C GLU A 8 -7.66 59.39 -109.51
N GLU A 9 -7.38 60.69 -109.30
CA GLU A 9 -6.79 61.22 -108.07
C GLU A 9 -7.78 61.24 -106.88
N ILE A 10 -9.08 61.48 -107.14
CA ILE A 10 -10.12 61.38 -106.11
C ILE A 10 -10.37 59.92 -105.72
N GLY A 11 -10.36 59.00 -106.70
CA GLY A 11 -10.48 57.57 -106.47
C GLY A 11 -9.32 57.01 -105.65
N THR A 12 -8.07 57.39 -105.97
CA THR A 12 -6.89 56.98 -105.20
C THR A 12 -6.87 57.58 -103.80
N LYS A 13 -7.26 58.85 -103.61
CA LYS A 13 -7.39 59.46 -102.27
C LYS A 13 -8.47 58.77 -101.43
N GLY A 14 -9.62 58.44 -102.01
CA GLY A 14 -10.70 57.70 -101.33
C GLY A 14 -10.29 56.29 -100.92
N ILE A 15 -9.60 55.55 -101.81
CA ILE A 15 -9.06 54.22 -101.51
C ILE A 15 -8.03 54.29 -100.37
N ARG A 16 -7.14 55.30 -100.39
CA ARG A 16 -6.14 55.51 -99.33
C ARG A 16 -6.79 55.80 -97.97
N TYR A 17 -7.85 56.61 -97.96
CA TYR A 17 -8.59 56.94 -96.74
C TYR A 17 -9.31 55.71 -96.17
N HIS A 18 -9.90 54.89 -97.03
CA HIS A 18 -10.53 53.62 -96.62
C HIS A 18 -9.52 52.63 -96.04
N LEU A 19 -8.35 52.47 -96.68
CA LEU A 19 -7.27 51.63 -96.18
C LEU A 19 -6.72 52.12 -94.83
N LEU A 20 -6.50 53.42 -94.66
CA LEU A 20 -6.02 53.99 -93.39
C LEU A 20 -7.06 53.85 -92.27
N SER A 21 -8.34 54.05 -92.59
CA SER A 21 -9.45 53.88 -91.66
C SER A 21 -9.61 52.41 -91.24
N SER A 22 -9.55 51.46 -92.19
CA SER A 22 -9.65 50.02 -91.89
C SER A 22 -8.47 49.54 -91.05
N VAL A 23 -7.25 49.99 -91.35
CA VAL A 23 -6.05 49.65 -90.56
C VAL A 23 -6.16 50.20 -89.13
N SER A 24 -6.64 51.45 -88.96
CA SER A 24 -6.84 52.03 -87.62
C SER A 24 -7.90 51.29 -86.81
N LEU A 25 -9.01 50.90 -87.44
CA LEU A 25 -10.08 50.13 -86.77
C LEU A 25 -9.60 48.74 -86.34
N HIS A 26 -8.82 48.07 -87.19
CA HIS A 26 -8.26 46.75 -86.90
C HIS A 26 -7.20 46.82 -85.79
N PHE A 27 -6.41 47.90 -85.75
CA PHE A 27 -5.43 48.16 -84.69
C PHE A 27 -6.12 48.46 -83.35
N CYS A 28 -7.10 49.38 -83.32
CA CYS A 28 -7.87 49.68 -82.12
C CYS A 28 -8.66 48.47 -81.58
N SER A 29 -9.17 47.60 -82.47
CA SER A 29 -9.85 46.37 -82.06
C SER A 29 -8.87 45.39 -81.41
N GLY A 30 -7.69 45.20 -82.01
CA GLY A 30 -6.63 44.36 -81.46
C GLY A 30 -6.13 44.83 -80.09
N ASP A 31 -5.97 46.15 -79.91
CA ASP A 31 -5.57 46.73 -78.61
C ASP A 31 -6.62 46.48 -77.51
N SER A 32 -7.91 46.47 -77.86
CA SER A 32 -9.00 46.20 -76.90
C SER A 32 -9.06 44.73 -76.49
N GLU A 33 -8.89 43.83 -77.45
CA GLU A 33 -8.87 42.38 -77.21
C GLU A 33 -7.66 41.96 -76.40
N GLN A 34 -6.49 42.57 -76.65
CA GLN A 34 -5.27 42.33 -75.88
C GLN A 34 -5.43 42.76 -74.42
N LYS A 35 -6.11 43.89 -74.16
CA LYS A 35 -6.40 44.36 -72.80
C LYS A 35 -7.34 43.43 -72.03
N GLU A 36 -8.35 42.88 -72.69
CA GLU A 36 -9.24 41.89 -72.08
C GLU A 36 -8.52 40.56 -71.84
N MET A 37 -7.64 40.14 -72.76
CA MET A 37 -6.79 38.97 -72.58
C MET A 37 -5.84 39.14 -71.37
N GLU A 38 -5.19 40.30 -71.21
CA GLU A 38 -4.35 40.58 -70.05
C GLU A 38 -5.11 40.50 -68.72
N LYS A 39 -6.34 41.04 -68.66
CA LYS A 39 -7.18 40.92 -67.44
C LYS A 39 -7.52 39.48 -67.10
N LEU A 40 -7.85 38.67 -68.11
CA LEU A 40 -8.15 37.25 -67.93
C LEU A 40 -6.92 36.49 -67.41
N VAL A 41 -5.76 36.71 -68.04
CA VAL A 41 -4.49 36.09 -67.62
C VAL A 41 -4.13 36.48 -66.19
N GLN A 42 -4.23 37.76 -65.83
CA GLN A 42 -3.98 38.21 -64.46
C GLN A 42 -4.96 37.57 -63.47
N GLY A 43 -6.25 37.54 -63.81
CA GLY A 43 -7.28 36.92 -62.96
C GLY A 43 -7.06 35.41 -62.75
N ASP A 44 -6.56 34.69 -63.74
CA ASP A 44 -6.23 33.28 -63.60
C ASP A 44 -4.96 33.06 -62.79
N GLN A 45 -3.98 33.96 -62.90
CA GLN A 45 -2.78 33.94 -62.07
C GLN A 45 -3.12 34.20 -60.60
N ASP A 46 -3.92 35.23 -60.30
CA ASP A 46 -4.35 35.55 -58.93
C ASP A 46 -5.15 34.38 -58.31
N LYS A 47 -6.04 33.75 -59.08
CA LYS A 47 -6.77 32.54 -58.62
C LYS A 47 -5.83 31.38 -58.34
N THR A 48 -4.79 31.19 -59.16
CA THR A 48 -3.81 30.12 -58.97
C THR A 48 -3.03 30.34 -57.67
N GLU A 49 -2.61 31.57 -57.40
CA GLU A 49 -1.93 31.95 -56.15
C GLU A 49 -2.82 31.74 -54.92
N GLN A 50 -4.09 32.15 -54.98
CA GLN A 50 -5.06 31.89 -53.91
C GLN A 50 -5.25 30.39 -53.65
N LEU A 51 -5.29 29.58 -54.72
CA LEU A 51 -5.46 28.13 -54.60
C LEU A 51 -4.22 27.48 -53.97
N GLU A 52 -3.03 27.97 -54.30
CA GLU A 52 -1.79 27.51 -53.66
C GLU A 52 -1.73 27.89 -52.17
N HIS A 53 -2.15 29.11 -51.82
CA HIS A 53 -2.25 29.54 -50.42
C HIS A 53 -3.23 28.67 -49.63
N LEU A 54 -4.45 28.47 -50.15
CA LEU A 54 -5.46 27.62 -49.52
C LEU A 54 -4.98 26.18 -49.37
N LYS A 55 -4.21 25.67 -50.34
CA LYS A 55 -3.62 24.32 -50.25
C LYS A 55 -2.65 24.23 -49.07
N LYS A 56 -1.73 25.20 -48.93
CA LYS A 56 -0.78 25.26 -47.81
C LYS A 56 -1.49 25.38 -46.46
N GLU A 57 -2.53 26.20 -46.39
CA GLU A 57 -3.34 26.35 -45.18
C GLU A 57 -4.08 25.07 -44.83
N ASN A 58 -4.65 24.37 -45.82
CA ASN A 58 -5.27 23.06 -45.61
C ASN A 58 -4.27 22.04 -45.06
N ASP A 59 -3.08 21.95 -45.67
CA ASP A 59 -2.02 21.03 -45.23
C ASP A 59 -1.63 21.31 -43.76
N HIS A 60 -1.50 22.60 -43.40
CA HIS A 60 -1.23 23.02 -42.02
C HIS A 60 -2.37 22.64 -41.05
N LEU A 61 -3.62 22.88 -41.44
CA LEU A 61 -4.80 22.51 -40.65
C LEU A 61 -4.88 21.00 -40.45
N PHE A 62 -4.58 20.21 -41.48
CA PHE A 62 -4.53 18.74 -41.37
C PHE A 62 -3.48 18.29 -40.35
N LEU A 63 -2.27 18.83 -40.40
CA LEU A 63 -1.23 18.52 -39.42
C LEU A 63 -1.68 18.86 -37.99
N SER A 64 -2.18 20.08 -37.80
CA SER A 64 -2.68 20.56 -36.50
C SER A 64 -3.79 19.65 -35.95
N LEU A 65 -4.72 19.23 -36.81
CA LEU A 65 -5.84 18.37 -36.42
C LEU A 65 -5.38 16.95 -36.05
N THR A 66 -4.36 16.42 -36.71
CA THR A 66 -3.79 15.12 -36.34
C THR A 66 -3.03 15.16 -35.02
N GLU A 67 -2.32 16.25 -34.74
CA GLU A 67 -1.64 16.46 -33.47
C GLU A 67 -2.64 16.62 -32.32
N GLN A 68 -3.67 17.46 -32.51
CA GLN A 68 -4.75 17.62 -31.56
C GLN A 68 -5.43 16.28 -31.21
N ARG A 69 -5.70 15.43 -32.21
CA ARG A 69 -6.25 14.07 -31.97
C ARG A 69 -5.33 13.19 -31.14
N LYS A 70 -4.01 13.27 -31.36
CA LYS A 70 -3.04 12.50 -30.56
C LYS A 70 -3.05 12.95 -29.12
N ASP A 71 -3.09 14.26 -28.88
CA ASP A 71 -3.08 14.80 -27.52
C ASP A 71 -4.41 14.57 -26.81
N GLN A 72 -5.53 14.64 -27.52
CA GLN A 72 -6.84 14.23 -27.00
C GLN A 72 -6.81 12.77 -26.51
N LYS A 73 -6.23 11.86 -27.30
CA LYS A 73 -6.11 10.45 -26.93
C LYS A 73 -5.22 10.23 -25.71
N LYS A 74 -4.10 10.96 -25.60
CA LYS A 74 -3.23 10.91 -24.41
C LYS A 74 -3.98 11.40 -23.17
N LEU A 75 -4.70 12.51 -23.29
CA LEU A 75 -5.46 13.10 -22.18
C LEU A 75 -6.55 12.13 -21.69
N GLU A 76 -7.26 11.48 -22.62
CA GLU A 76 -8.27 10.48 -22.29
C GLU A 76 -7.67 9.27 -21.56
N GLN A 77 -6.51 8.79 -22.00
CA GLN A 77 -5.79 7.73 -21.31
C GLN A 77 -5.38 8.14 -19.88
N THR A 78 -4.78 9.31 -19.71
CA THR A 78 -4.38 9.81 -18.38
C THR A 78 -5.58 10.01 -17.46
N ALA A 79 -6.71 10.49 -17.98
CA ALA A 79 -7.94 10.61 -17.21
C ALA A 79 -8.47 9.26 -16.74
N GLN A 80 -8.39 8.23 -17.59
CA GLN A 80 -8.81 6.86 -17.23
C GLN A 80 -7.89 6.24 -16.17
N GLU A 81 -6.57 6.43 -16.29
CA GLU A 81 -5.59 5.98 -15.29
C GLU A 81 -5.81 6.67 -13.94
N MET A 82 -6.03 8.00 -13.93
CA MET A 82 -6.35 8.74 -12.71
C MET A 82 -7.62 8.22 -12.04
N LYS A 83 -8.68 7.94 -12.83
CA LYS A 83 -9.93 7.38 -12.29
C LYS A 83 -9.74 6.01 -11.64
N GLN A 84 -8.92 5.14 -12.25
CA GLN A 84 -8.58 3.84 -11.65
C GLN A 84 -7.76 4.00 -10.36
N ASN A 85 -6.80 4.93 -10.34
CA ASN A 85 -6.00 5.21 -9.16
C ASN A 85 -6.85 5.80 -8.02
N GLU A 86 -7.76 6.72 -8.34
CA GLU A 86 -8.70 7.33 -7.41
C GLU A 86 -9.59 6.26 -6.76
N THR A 87 -10.24 5.40 -7.56
CA THR A 87 -11.07 4.31 -7.02
C THR A 87 -10.29 3.35 -6.13
N THR A 88 -9.05 3.03 -6.49
CA THR A 88 -8.19 2.17 -5.67
C THR A 88 -7.78 2.86 -4.37
N ALA A 89 -7.46 4.15 -4.42
CA ALA A 89 -7.11 4.95 -3.24
C ALA A 89 -8.31 5.08 -2.29
N MET A 90 -9.51 5.36 -2.81
CA MET A 90 -10.72 5.41 -2.01
C MET A 90 -11.02 4.08 -1.33
N LYS A 91 -10.84 2.95 -2.02
CA LYS A 91 -11.03 1.62 -1.42
C LYS A 91 -10.05 1.39 -0.26
N LYS A 92 -8.76 1.70 -0.45
CA LYS A 92 -7.75 1.61 0.61
C LYS A 92 -8.06 2.53 1.80
N GLN A 93 -8.54 3.74 1.52
CA GLN A 93 -8.93 4.68 2.57
C GLN A 93 -10.10 4.15 3.39
N GLN A 94 -11.09 3.53 2.75
CA GLN A 94 -12.20 2.89 3.45
C GLN A 94 -11.74 1.73 4.32
N GLU A 95 -10.90 0.83 3.78
CA GLU A 95 -10.34 -0.30 4.53
C GLU A 95 -9.58 0.16 5.78
N LEU A 96 -8.74 1.20 5.65
CA LEU A 96 -8.02 1.78 6.79
C LEU A 96 -8.95 2.44 7.82
N MET A 97 -10.03 3.07 7.37
CA MET A 97 -11.03 3.67 8.26
C MET A 97 -11.76 2.60 9.08
N ASP A 98 -12.13 1.49 8.44
CA ASP A 98 -12.81 0.36 9.07
C ASP A 98 -11.88 -0.33 10.08
N GLU A 99 -10.60 -0.52 9.73
CA GLU A 99 -9.58 -1.08 10.65
C GLU A 99 -9.37 -0.16 11.86
N ASN A 100 -9.26 1.15 11.63
CA ASN A 100 -9.09 2.11 12.73
C ASN A 100 -10.29 2.09 13.69
N PHE A 101 -11.50 1.95 13.16
CA PHE A 101 -12.71 1.80 13.95
C PHE A 101 -12.69 0.51 14.80
N ASP A 102 -12.31 -0.63 14.21
CA ASP A 102 -12.18 -1.90 14.95
C ASP A 102 -11.12 -1.81 16.05
N LEU A 103 -9.94 -1.27 15.74
CA LEU A 103 -8.87 -1.07 16.71
C LEU A 103 -9.29 -0.16 17.85
N SER A 104 -10.00 0.94 17.55
CA SER A 104 -10.54 1.85 18.55
C SER A 104 -11.53 1.18 19.48
N ARG A 105 -12.42 0.33 18.93
CA ARG A 105 -13.35 -0.49 19.72
C ARG A 105 -12.60 -1.46 20.65
N ARG A 106 -11.66 -2.24 20.12
CA ARG A 106 -10.86 -3.19 20.93
C ARG A 106 -10.05 -2.49 22.02
N LEU A 107 -9.51 -1.30 21.72
CA LEU A 107 -8.77 -0.51 22.70
C LEU A 107 -9.69 -0.05 23.85
N SER A 108 -10.92 0.34 23.54
CA SER A 108 -11.92 0.69 24.56
C SER A 108 -12.29 -0.53 25.42
N GLU A 109 -12.51 -1.69 24.80
CA GLU A 109 -12.79 -2.95 25.50
C GLU A 109 -11.63 -3.35 26.43
N ASN A 110 -10.40 -3.30 25.93
CA ASN A 110 -9.19 -3.58 26.71
C ASN A 110 -9.04 -2.62 27.88
N LYS A 111 -9.33 -1.32 27.69
CA LYS A 111 -9.32 -0.34 28.77
C LYS A 111 -10.32 -0.72 29.89
N MET A 112 -11.51 -1.16 29.52
CA MET A 112 -12.51 -1.62 30.49
C MET A 112 -12.02 -2.87 31.25
N ILE A 113 -11.43 -3.84 30.55
CA ILE A 113 -10.87 -5.05 31.15
C ILE A 113 -9.74 -4.70 32.13
N CYS A 114 -8.79 -3.86 31.73
CA CYS A 114 -7.70 -3.41 32.61
C CYS A 114 -8.24 -2.75 33.88
N ASN A 115 -9.27 -1.91 33.78
CA ASN A 115 -9.89 -1.28 34.94
C ASN A 115 -10.58 -2.28 35.88
N VAL A 116 -11.14 -3.37 35.34
CA VAL A 116 -11.72 -4.46 36.15
C VAL A 116 -10.62 -5.25 36.84
N LEU A 117 -9.59 -5.65 36.10
CA LEU A 117 -8.46 -6.41 36.63
C LEU A 117 -7.68 -5.64 37.69
N GLN A 118 -7.53 -4.32 37.52
CA GLN A 118 -6.87 -3.47 38.52
C GLN A 118 -7.63 -3.47 39.86
N ARG A 119 -8.96 -3.33 39.82
CA ARG A 119 -9.78 -3.41 41.04
C ARG A 119 -9.72 -4.79 41.69
N GLU A 120 -9.73 -5.83 40.89
CA GLU A 120 -9.63 -7.21 41.38
C GLU A 120 -8.26 -7.50 42.00
N LYS A 121 -7.19 -6.97 41.41
CA LYS A 121 -5.84 -7.04 41.97
C LYS A 121 -5.78 -6.37 43.34
N GLU A 122 -6.29 -5.14 43.47
CA GLU A 122 -6.33 -4.40 44.74
C GLU A 122 -7.13 -5.16 45.82
N ARG A 123 -8.25 -5.79 45.42
CA ARG A 123 -9.05 -6.64 46.32
C ARG A 123 -8.26 -7.84 46.82
N LEU A 124 -7.61 -8.57 45.91
CA LEU A 124 -6.82 -9.76 46.25
C LEU A 124 -5.59 -9.43 47.09
N GLU A 125 -4.91 -8.31 46.81
CA GLU A 125 -3.80 -7.81 47.62
C GLU A 125 -4.26 -7.52 49.05
N GLY A 126 -5.40 -6.85 49.23
CA GLY A 126 -5.97 -6.61 50.56
C GLY A 126 -6.35 -7.89 51.31
N GLU A 127 -6.91 -8.89 50.63
CA GLU A 127 -7.21 -10.20 51.23
C GLU A 127 -5.93 -10.96 51.60
N ASN A 128 -4.89 -10.89 50.77
CA ASN A 128 -3.60 -11.52 51.03
C ASN A 128 -2.93 -10.90 52.27
N ASP A 129 -2.93 -9.57 52.39
CA ASP A 129 -2.38 -8.88 53.57
C ASP A 129 -3.10 -9.29 54.87
N LEU A 130 -4.43 -9.46 54.81
CA LEU A 130 -5.22 -9.95 55.95
C LEU A 130 -4.87 -11.40 56.31
N LEU A 131 -4.75 -12.27 55.31
CA LEU A 131 -4.37 -13.67 55.50
C LEU A 131 -2.94 -13.79 56.04
N GLN A 132 -2.00 -12.99 55.55
CA GLN A 132 -0.62 -12.97 56.03
C GLN A 132 -0.54 -12.55 57.51
N ARG A 133 -1.34 -11.54 57.90
CA ARG A 133 -1.44 -11.12 59.30
C ARG A 133 -2.05 -12.21 60.18
N GLU A 134 -3.11 -12.85 59.72
CA GLU A 134 -3.76 -13.95 60.43
C GLU A 134 -2.83 -15.15 60.59
N ASN A 135 -2.14 -15.53 59.52
CA ASN A 135 -1.18 -16.63 59.53
C ASN A 135 -0.04 -16.36 60.52
N SER A 136 0.51 -15.15 60.51
CA SER A 136 1.53 -14.72 61.48
C SER A 136 1.00 -14.80 62.92
N ARG A 137 -0.26 -14.42 63.17
CA ARG A 137 -0.90 -14.53 64.48
C ARG A 137 -1.03 -16.00 64.93
N LEU A 138 -1.44 -16.88 64.04
CA LEU A 138 -1.58 -18.32 64.33
C LEU A 138 -0.23 -18.99 64.59
N LEU A 139 0.80 -18.67 63.80
CA LEU A 139 2.17 -19.14 64.04
C LEU A 139 2.69 -18.73 65.42
N SER A 140 2.42 -17.48 65.82
CA SER A 140 2.75 -16.99 67.16
C SER A 140 2.06 -17.80 68.27
N TYR A 141 0.77 -18.15 68.11
CA TYR A 141 0.07 -19.03 69.06
C TYR A 141 0.68 -20.43 69.17
N MET A 142 1.27 -20.94 68.09
CA MET A 142 1.98 -22.22 68.06
C MET A 142 3.44 -22.14 68.55
N GLY A 143 3.91 -20.95 68.94
CA GLY A 143 5.30 -20.73 69.36
C GLY A 143 6.32 -20.85 68.22
N LEU A 144 5.87 -20.77 66.96
CA LEU A 144 6.72 -20.83 65.77
C LEU A 144 7.00 -19.41 65.26
N ASP A 145 8.28 -19.06 65.04
CA ASP A 145 8.68 -17.84 64.34
C ASP A 145 8.56 -18.05 62.82
N PHE A 146 8.05 -17.04 62.12
CA PHE A 146 7.97 -16.94 60.66
C PHE A 146 9.33 -17.19 59.98
N ASN A 147 10.44 -16.83 60.65
CA ASN A 147 11.80 -17.05 60.15
C ASN A 147 12.27 -18.51 60.21
N SER A 148 11.60 -19.38 60.99
CA SER A 148 12.01 -20.78 61.16
C SER A 148 11.53 -21.72 60.05
N LEU A 149 10.64 -21.25 59.15
CA LEU A 149 9.99 -22.06 58.11
C LEU A 149 10.42 -21.71 56.67
N LEU A 150 11.25 -20.67 56.48
CA LEU A 150 11.89 -20.43 55.20
C LEU A 150 12.96 -21.51 54.96
N TYR A 151 12.64 -22.45 54.08
CA TYR A 151 13.49 -23.55 53.62
C TYR A 151 13.81 -24.66 54.64
N GLN A 152 12.85 -25.58 54.84
CA GLN A 152 13.22 -26.99 54.93
C GLN A 152 12.57 -27.75 53.78
N VAL A 153 13.35 -27.96 52.73
CA VAL A 153 13.20 -29.11 51.85
C VAL A 153 13.47 -30.34 52.71
N PRO A 154 12.53 -31.30 52.86
CA PRO A 154 12.84 -32.53 53.58
C PRO A 154 13.81 -33.35 52.73
N THR A 155 15.11 -33.22 52.99
CA THR A 155 16.07 -34.24 52.57
C THR A 155 15.81 -35.46 53.44
N SER A 156 15.19 -36.45 52.83
CA SER A 156 15.12 -37.82 53.32
C SER A 156 16.53 -38.34 53.54
N ASP A 157 16.97 -38.37 54.79
CA ASP A 157 17.74 -39.47 55.38
C ASP A 157 18.29 -39.03 56.74
N GLU A 158 17.67 -39.51 57.81
CA GLU A 158 18.41 -40.02 58.99
C GLU A 158 17.42 -40.68 59.95
N GLY A 159 17.42 -42.01 59.92
CA GLY A 159 16.78 -42.80 60.95
C GLY A 159 17.54 -42.72 62.26
N GLY A 160 16.82 -42.75 63.38
CA GLY A 160 17.46 -43.03 64.67
C GLY A 160 16.74 -42.45 65.88
N ALA A 161 15.89 -43.29 66.49
CA ALA A 161 15.62 -43.36 67.92
C ALA A 161 15.15 -42.09 68.68
N GLY A 162 13.83 -42.01 68.85
CA GLY A 162 13.23 -42.07 70.18
C GLY A 162 13.27 -40.79 71.04
N GLN A 163 12.11 -40.13 71.13
CA GLN A 163 11.47 -39.85 72.42
C GLN A 163 10.01 -39.44 72.17
N ASN A 164 9.09 -40.33 72.55
CA ASN A 164 7.67 -40.05 72.64
C ASN A 164 7.40 -39.24 73.92
N LEU A 165 6.84 -38.03 73.79
CA LEU A 165 6.02 -37.41 74.83
C LEU A 165 4.60 -37.35 74.29
N GLY A 166 3.77 -38.25 74.82
CA GLY A 166 2.49 -38.61 74.24
C GLY A 166 1.43 -37.52 74.32
N LEU A 167 0.65 -37.42 73.26
CA LEU A 167 -0.77 -37.14 73.33
C LEU A 167 -1.49 -38.18 72.47
N VAL A 168 -2.17 -39.09 73.17
CA VAL A 168 -3.06 -40.08 72.59
C VAL A 168 -4.29 -39.36 72.04
N TYR A 169 -4.43 -39.33 70.71
CA TYR A 169 -5.75 -39.36 70.08
C TYR A 169 -5.65 -40.24 68.83
N GLY A 170 -6.15 -41.47 68.97
CA GLY A 170 -6.22 -42.44 67.89
C GLY A 170 -7.25 -42.01 66.85
N ASN A 171 -6.88 -42.14 65.58
CA ASN A 171 -7.79 -42.02 64.45
C ASN A 171 -8.83 -43.16 64.47
N PRO A 172 -10.16 -42.88 64.47
CA PRO A 172 -11.20 -43.92 64.52
C PRO A 172 -11.33 -44.79 63.27
N TYR A 173 -10.54 -44.57 62.21
CA TYR A 173 -10.71 -45.24 60.92
C TYR A 173 -9.48 -46.02 60.43
N SER A 174 -8.60 -46.48 61.32
CA SER A 174 -7.47 -47.36 60.93
C SER A 174 -7.85 -48.84 60.85
N GLY A 175 -9.07 -49.14 60.39
CA GLY A 175 -9.56 -50.50 60.17
C GLY A 175 -9.69 -50.81 58.68
N ILE A 176 -8.98 -51.86 58.26
CA ILE A 176 -9.09 -52.63 57.01
C ILE A 176 -8.12 -52.19 55.90
N GLN A 177 -6.93 -52.78 55.96
CA GLN A 177 -6.09 -53.04 54.80
C GLN A 177 -6.34 -54.49 54.39
N GLU A 178 -7.22 -54.74 53.41
CA GLU A 178 -7.32 -56.03 52.74
C GLU A 178 -7.66 -55.85 51.26
N SER A 179 -6.93 -56.59 50.43
CA SER A 179 -7.29 -57.04 49.08
C SER A 179 -6.82 -56.21 47.88
N SER A 180 -5.74 -56.70 47.30
CA SER A 180 -5.24 -56.46 45.96
C SER A 180 -6.20 -56.90 44.85
N SER A 181 -6.04 -56.24 43.69
CA SER A 181 -6.20 -56.72 42.29
C SER A 181 -7.43 -56.19 41.51
N PRO A 182 -7.44 -56.26 40.16
CA PRO A 182 -6.87 -55.24 39.27
C PRO A 182 -7.85 -54.83 38.14
N SER A 183 -7.40 -53.96 37.24
CA SER A 183 -8.04 -53.53 35.97
C SER A 183 -9.13 -52.47 36.14
N SER A 184 -9.24 -51.44 35.31
CA SER A 184 -8.89 -51.23 33.90
C SER A 184 -8.84 -49.69 33.73
N HIS A 185 -7.99 -49.09 32.89
CA HIS A 185 -8.26 -48.85 31.47
C HIS A 185 -6.95 -48.51 30.74
N SER A 186 -6.84 -49.05 29.53
CA SER A 186 -5.74 -49.02 28.58
C SER A 186 -5.15 -47.62 28.31
N ILE A 187 -3.86 -47.43 28.59
CA ILE A 187 -3.04 -46.39 27.98
C ILE A 187 -2.30 -47.02 26.80
N LYS A 188 -2.65 -46.58 25.59
CA LYS A 188 -1.89 -46.87 24.37
C LYS A 188 -0.44 -46.39 24.54
N LYS A 189 0.52 -47.28 24.34
CA LYS A 189 1.95 -46.98 24.28
C LYS A 189 2.24 -46.00 23.15
N CYS A 190 2.96 -44.93 23.45
CA CYS A 190 3.52 -44.00 22.47
C CYS A 190 4.66 -44.69 21.69
N PRO A 191 4.73 -44.61 20.36
CA PRO A 191 5.69 -45.41 19.58
C PRO A 191 7.16 -44.93 19.64
N ILE A 192 7.49 -43.88 20.40
CA ILE A 192 8.78 -43.17 20.27
C ILE A 192 9.61 -43.19 21.57
N CYS A 193 8.99 -43.44 22.72
CA CYS A 193 9.67 -43.35 24.00
C CYS A 193 10.30 -44.71 24.37
N LYS A 194 11.63 -44.82 24.29
CA LYS A 194 12.39 -45.83 25.02
C LYS A 194 12.94 -45.16 26.28
N ALA A 195 12.63 -45.76 27.43
CA ALA A 195 12.93 -45.33 28.81
C ALA A 195 11.82 -44.49 29.47
N ASP A 196 11.45 -44.97 30.65
CA ASP A 196 10.44 -44.45 31.55
C ASP A 196 10.97 -43.22 32.28
N ASP A 197 11.02 -42.08 31.59
CA ASP A 197 11.21 -40.79 32.26
C ASP A 197 10.35 -39.72 31.59
N ILE A 198 9.71 -38.91 32.43
CA ILE A 198 8.74 -37.89 32.06
C ILE A 198 9.50 -36.77 31.35
N CYS A 199 9.39 -36.72 30.03
CA CYS A 199 10.14 -35.77 29.23
C CYS A 199 9.38 -34.44 29.07
N ASP A 200 9.95 -33.39 29.66
CA ASP A 200 9.41 -32.02 29.68
C ASP A 200 9.93 -31.18 28.50
N HIS A 201 9.75 -31.69 27.27
CA HIS A 201 10.30 -31.06 26.06
C HIS A 201 9.61 -29.76 25.61
N THR A 202 8.56 -29.32 26.29
CA THR A 202 7.79 -28.13 25.87
C THR A 202 8.37 -26.83 26.44
N LEU A 203 9.11 -26.90 27.56
CA LEU A 203 9.56 -25.71 28.29
C LEU A 203 10.90 -25.17 27.76
N GLU A 204 11.81 -26.04 27.33
CA GLU A 204 13.13 -25.64 26.78
C GLU A 204 13.00 -24.95 25.41
N GLN A 205 12.05 -25.36 24.57
CA GLN A 205 11.88 -24.79 23.24
C GLN A 205 11.24 -23.38 23.27
N GLN A 206 10.48 -23.07 24.32
CA GLN A 206 9.86 -21.76 24.52
C GLN A 206 10.80 -20.76 25.21
N GLN A 207 11.70 -21.22 26.10
CA GLN A 207 12.74 -20.39 26.71
C GLN A 207 13.85 -19.99 25.72
N MET A 208 14.17 -20.82 24.73
CA MET A 208 15.15 -20.49 23.67
C MET A 208 14.68 -19.35 22.75
N ASN A 209 13.37 -19.17 22.56
CA ASN A 209 12.80 -18.11 21.73
C ASN A 209 12.73 -16.74 22.45
N ALA A 210 12.79 -16.72 23.78
CA ALA A 210 12.79 -15.49 24.57
C ALA A 210 14.17 -14.81 24.66
N LEU A 211 15.23 -15.44 24.13
CA LEU A 211 16.63 -15.00 24.23
C LEU A 211 17.22 -14.52 22.89
N ARG A 212 16.40 -14.03 21.96
CA ARG A 212 16.87 -13.53 20.65
C ARG A 212 16.31 -12.15 20.31
N LEU A 213 17.18 -11.26 19.84
CA LEU A 213 16.87 -9.91 19.38
C LEU A 213 16.76 -9.92 17.85
N ASN A 214 15.70 -9.32 17.31
CA ASN A 214 15.41 -9.32 15.88
C ASN A 214 15.50 -7.90 15.32
N CYS A 215 16.26 -7.72 14.25
CA CYS A 215 16.33 -6.44 13.55
C CYS A 215 15.12 -6.32 12.60
N LEU A 216 14.25 -5.35 12.85
CA LEU A 216 13.03 -5.13 12.05
C LEU A 216 13.31 -4.54 10.65
N ILE A 217 14.54 -4.07 10.41
CA ILE A 217 14.93 -3.40 9.15
C ILE A 217 15.43 -4.43 8.12
N CYS A 218 16.22 -5.42 8.55
CA CYS A 218 16.78 -6.43 7.64
C CYS A 218 16.51 -7.89 8.05
N GLY A 219 15.72 -8.12 9.10
CA GLY A 219 15.31 -9.45 9.54
C GLY A 219 16.41 -10.30 10.20
N LYS A 220 17.59 -9.74 10.47
CA LYS A 220 18.68 -10.46 11.13
C LYS A 220 18.37 -10.75 12.60
N THR A 221 18.65 -11.98 13.01
CA THR A 221 18.47 -12.52 14.36
C THR A 221 19.79 -12.49 15.12
N PHE A 222 19.78 -12.01 16.35
CA PHE A 222 20.96 -11.93 17.23
C PHE A 222 20.66 -12.58 18.59
N PRO A 223 21.63 -13.23 19.24
CA PRO A 223 21.47 -13.73 20.61
C PRO A 223 21.30 -12.58 21.62
N ALA A 224 20.46 -12.73 22.65
CA ALA A 224 20.22 -11.69 23.66
C ALA A 224 21.48 -11.31 24.48
N ARG A 225 22.46 -12.21 24.56
CA ARG A 225 23.79 -11.95 25.15
C ARG A 225 24.64 -10.94 24.36
N GLU A 226 24.31 -10.69 23.10
CA GLU A 226 25.07 -9.84 22.17
C GLU A 226 24.33 -8.51 21.89
N LYS A 227 23.79 -7.89 22.94
CA LYS A 227 22.99 -6.65 22.86
C LYS A 227 23.74 -5.50 22.17
N GLN A 228 25.03 -5.33 22.47
CA GLN A 228 25.84 -4.26 21.88
C GLN A 228 25.95 -4.40 20.36
N ILE A 229 26.18 -5.62 19.87
CA ILE A 229 26.30 -5.91 18.43
C ILE A 229 24.98 -5.66 17.71
N PHE A 230 23.86 -5.98 18.36
CA PHE A 230 22.53 -5.67 17.85
C PHE A 230 22.28 -4.16 17.76
N GLU A 231 22.65 -3.39 18.78
CA GLU A 231 22.50 -1.93 18.77
C GLU A 231 23.38 -1.26 17.71
N ASP A 232 24.64 -1.67 17.58
CA ASP A 232 25.56 -1.20 16.54
C ASP A 232 25.03 -1.54 15.13
N HIS A 233 24.43 -2.73 14.96
CA HIS A 233 23.81 -3.14 13.72
C HIS A 233 22.57 -2.29 13.35
N VAL A 234 21.72 -1.96 14.32
CA VAL A 234 20.55 -1.08 14.10
C VAL A 234 21.03 0.34 13.74
N PHE A 235 22.10 0.81 14.38
CA PHE A 235 22.69 2.11 14.09
C PHE A 235 23.24 2.22 12.66
N CYS A 236 23.82 1.16 12.11
CA CYS A 236 24.28 1.13 10.71
C CYS A 236 23.16 1.35 9.67
N HIS A 237 21.89 1.11 9.99
CA HIS A 237 20.78 1.45 9.08
C HIS A 237 20.39 2.92 9.13
N SER A 238 20.88 3.66 10.13
CA SER A 238 20.61 5.08 10.33
C SER A 238 21.70 6.00 9.76
N LEU A 239 22.80 5.42 9.26
CA LEU A 239 23.90 6.10 8.57
C LEU A 239 23.75 5.93 7.06
#